data_AF-X6EMG8-F1
#
_entry.id   AF-X6EMG8-F1
#
_cell.length_a   1.000
_cell.length_b   1.000
_cell.length_c   1.000
_cell.angle_alpha   90.00
_cell.angle_beta   90.00
_cell.angle_gamma   90.00
#
_symmetry.space_group_name_H-M   'P 1'
#
loop_
_entity.id
_entity.type
_entity.pdbx_description
1 polymer ?
#
loop_
_entity_poly.entity_id
_entity_poly.type
_entity_poly.pdbx_seq_one_letter_code
_entity_poly.pdbx_strand_id
1 'polypeptide(L)' 'MPKSFDYIIPGAGSAGCVLASRLTEDPAVSVLLLEAGGSDDNYLFHWPAGFAKMTKGIASWGWSTVPQRHMQDRVLW' A
#
# COMPACT_ATOMS: atom_id res chain seq x y z
N MET A 1 9.65 -8.47 -20.01
CA MET A 1 8.45 -7.66 -19.75
C MET A 1 8.04 -6.97 -21.04
N PRO A 2 6.73 -6.75 -21.27
CA PRO A 2 6.25 -5.87 -22.34
C PRO A 2 6.91 -4.50 -22.25
N LYS A 3 7.12 -3.83 -23.39
CA LYS A 3 7.69 -2.47 -23.42
C LYS A 3 6.66 -1.38 -23.05
N SER A 4 5.38 -1.72 -23.00
CA SER A 4 4.25 -0.82 -22.72
C SER A 4 3.10 -1.56 -22.06
N PHE A 5 2.23 -0.83 -21.36
CA PHE A 5 0.99 -1.30 -20.74
C PHE A 5 -0.11 -0.28 -21.02
N ASP A 6 -1.37 -0.72 -21.05
CA ASP A 6 -2.52 0.17 -21.24
C ASP A 6 -2.78 1.01 -19.98
N TYR A 7 -2.55 0.43 -18.81
CA TYR A 7 -2.65 1.10 -17.52
C TYR A 7 -1.42 0.85 -16.66
N ILE A 8 -0.94 1.91 -16.00
CA ILE A 8 0.10 1.84 -14.96
C ILE A 8 -0.50 2.35 -13.66
N ILE A 9 -0.50 1.52 -12.62
CA ILE A 9 -1.09 1.83 -11.31
C ILE A 9 0.06 1.92 -10.29
N PRO A 10 0.42 3.13 -9.82
CA PRO A 10 1.43 3.30 -8.78
C PRO A 10 0.81 3.13 -7.39
N GLY A 11 0.94 1.93 -6.84
CA GLY A 11 0.53 1.52 -5.49
C GLY A 11 -0.53 0.42 -5.51
N ALA A 12 -0.21 -0.73 -4.93
CA ALA A 12 -1.10 -1.86 -4.62
C ALA A 12 -1.77 -1.71 -3.23
N GLY A 13 -2.21 -0.49 -2.90
CA GLY A 13 -3.10 -0.26 -1.77
C GLY A 13 -4.53 -0.73 -2.06
N SER A 14 -5.47 -0.46 -1.14
CA SER A 14 -6.86 -0.92 -1.27
C SER A 14 -7.52 -0.54 -2.61
N ALA A 15 -7.29 0.68 -3.10
CA ALA A 15 -7.83 1.11 -4.39
C ALA A 15 -7.07 0.48 -5.57
N GLY A 16 -5.74 0.40 -5.49
CA GLY A 16 -4.89 -0.10 -6.57
C GLY A 16 -5.14 -1.58 -6.87
N CYS A 17 -5.26 -2.42 -5.83
CA CYS A 17 -5.60 -3.83 -5.99
C CYS A 17 -6.97 -4.03 -6.63
N VAL A 18 -7.97 -3.25 -6.23
CA VAL A 18 -9.32 -3.33 -6.82
C VAL A 18 -9.30 -2.88 -8.28
N LEU A 19 -8.65 -1.76 -8.59
CA LEU A 19 -8.52 -1.28 -9.97
C LEU A 19 -7.80 -2.28 -10.86
N ALA A 20 -6.66 -2.81 -10.41
CA ALA A 20 -5.92 -3.82 -11.15
C ALA A 20 -6.79 -5.04 -11.42
N SER A 21 -7.45 -5.59 -10.38
CA SER A 21 -8.33 -6.75 -10.52
C SER A 21 -9.44 -6.53 -11.54
N ARG A 22 -10.11 -5.37 -11.52
CA ARG A 22 -11.24 -5.08 -12.43
C ARG A 22 -10.78 -4.82 -13.86
N LEU A 23 -9.70 -4.07 -14.06
CA LEU A 23 -9.19 -3.79 -15.40
C LEU A 23 -8.69 -5.06 -16.09
N THR A 24 -8.08 -5.98 -15.35
CA THR A 24 -7.60 -7.26 -15.91
C THR A 24 -8.70 -8.30 -16.16
N GLU A 25 -9.97 -8.02 -15.81
CA GLU A 25 -11.09 -8.88 -16.23
C GLU A 25 -11.27 -8.88 -17.76
N ASP A 26 -10.85 -7.80 -18.43
CA ASP A 26 -10.72 -7.77 -19.89
C ASP A 26 -9.35 -8.33 -20.32
N PRO A 27 -9.30 -9.48 -21.01
CA PRO A 27 -8.03 -10.08 -21.44
C PRO A 27 -7.30 -9.28 -22.54
N ALA A 28 -7.96 -8.30 -23.16
CA ALA A 28 -7.32 -7.40 -24.11
C ALA A 28 -6.55 -6.26 -23.44
N VAL A 29 -6.73 -6.05 -22.13
CA VAL A 29 -6.12 -4.96 -21.36
C VAL A 29 -4.90 -5.45 -20.60
N SER A 30 -3.79 -4.73 -20.74
CA SER A 30 -2.56 -4.95 -19.99
C SER A 30 -2.38 -3.92 -18.87
N VAL A 31 -2.14 -4.40 -17.65
CA VAL A 31 -1.97 -3.57 -16.44
C VAL A 31 -0.61 -3.82 -15.81
N LEU A 32 0.12 -2.74 -15.52
CA LEU A 32 1.31 -2.75 -14.66
C LEU A 32 0.95 -2.18 -13.30
N LEU A 33 0.92 -3.03 -12.27
CA LEU A 33 0.78 -2.62 -10.87
C LEU A 33 2.17 -2.52 -10.24
N LEU A 34 2.52 -1.33 -9.75
CA LEU A 34 3.79 -1.08 -9.06
C LEU A 34 3.51 -0.93 -7.58
N GLU A 35 4.22 -1.66 -6.72
CA GLU A 35 4.10 -1.54 -5.27
C GLU A 35 5.49 -1.33 -4.66
N ALA A 36 5.58 -0.41 -3.70
CA ALA A 36 6.84 -0.10 -3.02
C ALA A 36 7.16 -1.12 -1.92
N GLY A 37 6.12 -1.70 -1.30
CA GLY A 37 6.24 -2.77 -0.33
C GLY A 37 6.65 -4.12 -0.92
N GLY A 38 6.81 -5.10 -0.04
CA GLY A 38 7.01 -6.50 -0.42
C GLY A 38 5.69 -7.25 -0.57
N SER A 39 5.79 -8.55 -0.86
CA SER A 39 4.64 -9.47 -0.92
C SER A 39 3.92 -9.61 0.42
N ASP A 40 2.64 -10.00 0.36
CA ASP A 40 1.75 -10.26 1.50
C ASP A 40 2.05 -11.59 2.22
N ASP A 41 3.32 -11.83 2.55
CA ASP A 41 3.80 -13.13 3.06
C ASP A 41 4.01 -13.12 4.58
N ASN A 42 3.85 -11.97 5.25
CA ASN A 42 4.05 -11.86 6.69
C ASN A 42 2.81 -12.34 7.44
N TYR A 43 2.98 -13.32 8.33
CA TYR A 43 1.90 -13.85 9.19
C TYR A 43 1.16 -12.77 10.00
N LEU A 44 1.82 -11.65 10.33
CA LEU A 44 1.17 -10.55 11.04
C LEU A 44 0.07 -9.88 10.22
N PHE A 45 0.11 -9.94 8.89
CA PHE A 45 -0.90 -9.36 8.00
C PHE A 45 -2.21 -10.15 8.02
N HIS A 46 -2.11 -11.47 8.20
CA HIS A 46 -3.24 -12.41 8.17
C HIS A 46 -3.89 -12.64 9.53
N TRP A 47 -3.21 -12.28 10.63
CA TRP A 47 -3.75 -12.41 11.99
C TRP A 47 -4.34 -11.08 12.46
N PRO A 48 -5.66 -10.95 12.71
CA PRO A 48 -6.25 -9.68 13.10
C PRO A 48 -5.61 -9.01 14.34
N ALA A 49 -5.16 -9.79 15.33
CA ALA A 49 -4.45 -9.26 16.49
C ALA A 49 -2.99 -8.82 16.17
N GLY A 50 -2.44 -9.28 15.05
CA GLY A 50 -1.12 -8.90 14.53
C GLY A 50 -1.02 -7.41 14.20
N PHE A 51 -2.16 -6.74 13.92
CA PHE A 51 -2.24 -5.30 13.66
C PHE A 51 -1.54 -4.46 14.74
N ALA A 52 -1.64 -4.85 16.02
CA ALA A 52 -1.00 -4.12 17.12
C ALA A 52 0.53 -3.97 16.93
N LYS A 53 1.18 -4.97 16.34
CA LYS A 53 2.62 -4.95 16.03
C LYS A 53 2.97 -4.19 14.74
N MET A 54 1.99 -3.90 13.89
CA MET A 54 2.18 -3.18 12.62
C MET A 54 1.98 -1.67 12.74
N THR A 55 1.50 -1.20 13.90
CA THR A 55 1.29 0.24 14.15
C THR A 55 2.57 1.08 14.10
N LYS A 56 3.75 0.45 14.19
CA LYS A 56 5.05 1.10 13.95
C LYS A 56 6.00 0.18 13.17
N GLY A 57 6.61 0.72 12.11
CA GLY A 57 7.71 0.09 11.40
C GLY A 57 7.29 -0.87 10.30
N ILE A 58 6.78 -2.05 10.66
CA ILE A 58 6.51 -3.12 9.68
C ILE A 58 5.34 -2.74 8.77
N ALA A 59 5.57 -2.74 7.46
CA ALA A 59 4.57 -2.40 6.44
C ALA A 59 3.95 -0.99 6.58
N SER A 60 4.71 -0.05 7.14
CA SER A 60 4.34 1.37 7.24
C SER A 60 5.34 2.23 6.48
N TRP A 61 4.87 3.37 5.95
CA TRP A 61 5.72 4.39 5.33
C TRP A 61 6.62 5.12 6.34
N GLY A 62 6.38 4.95 7.65
CA GLY A 62 7.24 5.48 8.70
C GLY A 62 7.28 7.01 8.77
N TRP A 63 6.24 7.68 8.28
CA TRP A 63 6.15 9.13 8.32
C TRP A 63 5.96 9.64 9.75
N SER A 64 6.31 10.90 9.96
CA SER A 64 5.98 11.61 11.17
C SER A 64 5.48 13.00 10.79
N THR A 65 4.53 13.51 11.57
CA THR A 65 4.04 14.86 11.35
C THR A 65 5.06 15.88 11.84
N VAL A 66 4.91 17.14 11.43
CA VAL A 66 5.56 18.25 12.13
C VAL A 66 4.92 18.43 13.52
N PRO A 67 5.55 19.19 14.45
CA PRO A 67 4.91 19.56 15.71
C PRO A 67 3.54 20.19 15.49
N GLN A 68 2.52 19.63 16.14
CA GLN A 68 1.14 20.05 15.93
C GLN A 68 0.74 21.12 16.95
N ARG A 69 0.57 22.37 16.49
CA ARG A 69 0.27 23.53 17.35
C ARG A 69 -0.95 23.35 18.26
N HIS A 70 -1.95 22.58 17.80
CA HIS A 70 -3.18 22.31 18.57
C HIS A 70 -3.11 21.01 19.40
N MET A 71 -1.94 20.37 19.47
CA MET A 71 -1.70 19.18 20.27
C MET A 71 -0.44 19.31 21.12
N GLN A 72 -0.21 20.48 21.72
CA GLN A 72 0.94 20.75 22.60
C GLN A 72 2.28 20.37 21.93
N ASP A 73 2.44 20.79 20.66
CA ASP A 73 3.63 20.52 19.82
C ASP A 73 3.98 19.04 19.66
N ARG A 74 3.01 18.14 19.88
CA ARG A 74 3.21 16.71 19.66
C ARG A 74 3.51 16.41 18.20
N VAL A 75 4.48 15.51 18.01
CA VAL A 75 4.75 14.82 16.76
C VAL A 75 4.03 13.48 16.79
N LEU A 76 3.22 13.22 15.77
CA LEU A 76 2.58 11.92 15.57
C LEU A 76 3.39 11.11 14.55
N TRP A 77 3.29 9.80 14.67
CA TRP A 77 3.93 8.79 13.85
C TRP A 77 2.88 7.76 13.40
#